data_AF-A0A8B9AR71-F1
#
_entry.id   AF-A0A8B9AR71-F1
#
_cell.length_a   1.000
_cell.length_b   1.000
_cell.length_c   1.000
_cell.angle_alpha   90.00
_cell.angle_beta   90.00
_cell.angle_gamma   90.00
#
_symmetry.space_group_name_H-M   'P 1'
#
loop_
_entity.id
_entity.type
_entity.pdbx_description
1 polymer ?
#
loop_
_entity_poly.entity_id
_entity_poly.type
_entity_poly.pdbx_seq_one_letter_code
_entity_poly.pdbx_strand_id
1 'polypeptide(L)'
;MASANALPLLSSQAYLEGKAVRETRELVAELCRHFYSFGWVTGTGGSITIKVHDDAVPKPEQLIVMSPSGVQKERMVPADMYVLSGNGTVLSAPSPKPYPHKPPKCTDCAPLFMKAYQMRSAGAVIHSHGMESCLATMIHPFLKEFRITHMEMIKGIQGHGYHDELVIPIIENTPHESELTESLSEAIAAYPKATAVLVRNHGIYIWGDSWISAKTQAECYHYLFDAAIKLHQMGIDWTTPSHGPISNMKAIQGKDKNLSGSLRAGLLNGNHAVELSRQCIVLDIEGTTTPISFVTDVLFPYARDNVRKHLISTYDSEETKDDIELLRAQVEDDLKQGLLGSVPIPSDNAGKEEVIDALVTNVEAMIRADRKITSLKQLQGHIWRTGFQNKELQGIVYEDVPEALKKWHADGLKIYIYSSGSREAQRLLFGNTAYGDLRKYLCGFFDTTIGNKREARSYCEISQSVGVDNPSQILFVTDVYQEAVAAKAAGLEVLISIRPGNAPLPENHGFGIIKSFAEI
;
A
#
# COMPACT_ATOMS: atom_id res chain seq x y z
N MET A 1 26.68 24.83 38.96
CA MET A 1 28.11 24.41 38.99
C MET A 1 28.34 22.95 38.55
N ALA A 2 27.34 22.20 38.08
CA ALA A 2 27.54 20.81 37.63
C ALA A 2 27.86 20.63 36.12
N SER A 3 27.64 21.64 35.27
CA SER A 3 27.76 21.49 33.81
C SER A 3 29.19 21.62 33.25
N ALA A 4 30.16 22.09 34.04
CA ALA A 4 31.52 22.34 33.54
C ALA A 4 32.41 21.07 33.48
N ASN A 5 32.05 20.00 34.22
CA ASN A 5 32.87 18.79 34.34
C ASN A 5 32.42 17.63 33.43
N ALA A 6 31.26 17.72 32.76
CA ALA A 6 30.76 16.65 31.89
C ALA A 6 31.38 16.68 30.49
N LEU A 7 31.64 17.87 29.93
CA LEU A 7 32.17 18.03 28.57
C LEU A 7 33.50 17.29 28.32
N PRO A 8 34.52 17.36 29.20
CA PRO A 8 35.80 16.68 29.00
C PRO A 8 35.68 15.15 28.96
N LEU A 9 34.70 14.59 29.66
CA LEU A 9 34.45 13.15 29.74
C LEU A 9 33.70 12.64 28.50
N LEU A 10 32.71 13.42 28.04
CA LEU A 10 31.91 13.15 26.84
C LEU A 10 32.71 13.34 25.53
N SER A 11 33.75 14.17 25.55
CA SER A 11 34.69 14.34 24.42
C SER A 11 35.87 13.38 24.47
N SER A 12 35.97 12.50 25.48
CA SER A 12 37.07 11.53 25.55
C SER A 12 36.93 10.49 24.44
N GLN A 13 38.06 10.07 23.87
CA GLN A 13 38.07 9.05 22.80
C GLN A 13 37.36 7.77 23.23
N ALA A 14 37.52 7.37 24.50
CA ALA A 14 36.87 6.18 25.07
C ALA A 14 35.34 6.29 25.06
N TYR A 15 34.77 7.49 25.30
CA TYR A 15 33.33 7.69 25.25
C TYR A 15 32.82 7.78 23.80
N LEU A 16 33.56 8.45 22.90
CA LEU A 16 33.23 8.50 21.46
C LEU A 16 33.22 7.13 20.79
N GLU A 17 34.04 6.20 21.29
CA GLU A 17 34.08 4.79 20.85
C GLU A 17 33.20 3.86 21.71
N GLY A 18 32.49 4.44 22.69
CA GLY A 18 31.62 3.73 23.61
C GLY A 18 30.45 3.04 22.90
N LYS A 19 29.89 2.04 23.58
CA LYS A 19 28.80 1.18 23.07
C LYS A 19 27.61 2.00 22.54
N ALA A 20 27.12 2.97 23.32
CA ALA A 20 25.94 3.76 22.97
C ALA A 20 26.15 4.59 21.68
N VAL A 21 27.33 5.20 21.52
CA VAL A 21 27.66 5.98 20.30
C VAL A 21 27.73 5.04 19.09
N ARG A 22 28.37 3.88 19.22
CA ARG A 22 28.46 2.88 18.15
C ARG A 22 27.09 2.38 17.70
N GLU A 23 26.23 1.99 18.64
CA GLU A 23 24.87 1.52 18.35
C GLU A 23 24.04 2.62 17.68
N THR A 24 24.19 3.88 18.11
CA THR A 24 23.51 5.01 17.47
C THR A 24 24.00 5.22 16.03
N ARG A 25 25.31 5.06 15.75
CA ARG A 25 25.85 5.13 14.38
C ARG A 25 25.32 4.02 13.48
N GLU A 26 25.20 2.80 14.01
CA GLU A 26 24.59 1.65 13.32
C GLU A 26 23.13 1.91 12.99
N LEU A 27 22.36 2.41 13.97
CA LEU A 27 20.97 2.77 13.79
C LEU A 27 20.77 3.86 12.73
N VAL A 28 21.60 4.92 12.73
CA VAL A 28 21.52 5.98 11.70
C VAL A 28 21.76 5.40 10.31
N ALA A 29 22.76 4.53 10.15
CA ALA A 29 23.04 3.89 8.86
C ALA A 29 21.87 2.98 8.41
N GLU A 30 21.28 2.23 9.32
CA GLU A 30 20.10 1.40 9.05
C GLU A 30 18.88 2.22 8.64
N LEU A 31 18.54 3.25 9.41
CA LEU A 31 17.38 4.10 9.12
C LEU A 31 17.52 4.78 7.76
N CYS A 32 18.71 5.25 7.39
CA CYS A 32 18.93 5.82 6.06
C CYS A 32 18.73 4.82 4.92
N ARG A 33 19.02 3.53 5.12
CA ARG A 33 18.67 2.48 4.13
C ARG A 33 17.17 2.34 3.97
N HIS A 34 16.42 2.31 5.07
CA HIS A 34 14.96 2.25 5.02
C HIS A 34 14.36 3.51 4.38
N PHE A 35 14.80 4.70 4.80
CA PHE A 35 14.32 5.96 4.24
C PHE A 35 14.63 6.09 2.75
N TYR A 36 15.75 5.54 2.27
CA TYR A 36 16.04 5.50 0.84
C TYR A 36 15.01 4.64 0.10
N SER A 37 14.67 3.45 0.63
CA SER A 37 13.65 2.58 0.04
C SER A 37 12.26 3.20 0.00
N PHE A 38 11.94 4.11 0.93
CA PHE A 38 10.72 4.91 0.93
C PHE A 38 10.76 6.14 0.02
N GLY A 39 11.91 6.44 -0.59
CA GLY A 39 12.09 7.60 -1.46
C GLY A 39 12.45 8.90 -0.74
N TRP A 40 12.60 8.90 0.59
CA TRP A 40 12.77 10.11 1.41
C TRP A 40 14.16 10.75 1.34
N VAL A 41 15.19 9.95 1.11
CA VAL A 41 16.61 10.40 1.12
C VAL A 41 17.35 9.98 -0.15
N THR A 42 16.66 10.08 -1.29
CA THR A 42 17.20 9.74 -2.62
C THR A 42 18.14 10.83 -3.15
N GLY A 43 18.99 10.48 -4.13
CA GLY A 43 19.84 11.47 -4.81
C GLY A 43 20.87 12.18 -3.89
N THR A 44 21.27 11.55 -2.78
CA THR A 44 22.10 12.13 -1.69
C THR A 44 21.41 13.19 -0.82
N GLY A 45 20.17 13.55 -1.15
CA GLY A 45 19.32 14.47 -0.41
C GLY A 45 18.78 13.89 0.89
N GLY A 46 18.18 14.76 1.71
CA GLY A 46 17.74 14.42 3.06
C GLY A 46 18.89 14.06 4.02
N SER A 47 18.54 13.91 5.30
CA SER A 47 19.51 13.62 6.37
C SER A 47 18.78 13.21 7.65
N ILE A 48 19.47 12.56 8.58
CA ILE A 48 18.97 12.25 9.91
C ILE A 48 20.03 12.58 10.96
N THR A 49 19.55 12.99 12.13
CA THR A 49 20.37 13.17 13.33
C THR A 49 19.67 12.58 14.55
N ILE A 50 20.43 11.96 15.44
CA ILE A 50 19.93 11.28 16.64
C ILE A 50 20.83 11.64 17.84
N LYS A 51 20.22 12.03 18.97
CA LYS A 51 20.93 12.13 20.25
C LYS A 51 21.22 10.73 20.76
N VAL A 52 22.47 10.49 21.13
CA VAL A 52 22.92 9.23 21.74
C VAL A 52 22.20 9.05 23.06
N HIS A 53 21.44 7.98 23.18
CA HIS A 53 20.71 7.68 24.39
C HIS A 53 21.67 7.11 25.44
N ASP A 54 21.93 7.91 26.47
CA ASP A 54 22.69 7.53 27.66
C ASP A 54 22.00 8.12 28.89
N ASP A 55 21.43 7.25 29.74
CA ASP A 55 20.70 7.65 30.95
C ASP A 55 21.58 8.37 31.98
N ALA A 56 22.90 8.18 31.92
CA ALA A 56 23.84 8.86 32.80
C ALA A 56 24.09 10.32 32.38
N VAL A 57 23.65 10.72 31.18
CA VAL A 57 23.92 12.03 30.60
C VAL A 57 22.61 12.79 30.38
N PRO A 58 22.45 14.01 30.92
CA PRO A 58 21.28 14.82 30.65
C PRO A 58 21.04 15.02 29.15
N LYS A 59 19.80 14.87 28.69
CA LYS A 59 19.41 14.97 27.27
C LYS A 59 20.01 16.17 26.52
N PRO A 60 20.06 17.41 27.09
CA PRO A 60 20.69 18.54 26.40
C PRO A 60 22.18 18.34 26.11
N GLU A 61 22.89 17.63 26.99
CA GLU A 61 24.33 17.39 26.94
C GLU A 61 24.71 16.13 26.14
N GLN A 62 23.75 15.23 25.90
CA GLN A 62 23.95 14.04 25.08
C GLN A 62 24.51 14.37 23.70
N LEU A 63 25.49 13.57 23.28
CA LEU A 63 26.11 13.62 21.97
C LEU A 63 25.07 13.43 20.87
N ILE A 64 25.39 13.92 19.68
CA ILE A 64 24.53 13.90 18.51
C ILE A 64 25.27 13.15 17.40
N VAL A 65 24.66 12.08 16.87
CA VAL A 65 25.15 11.37 15.68
C VAL A 65 24.41 11.89 14.46
N MET A 66 25.14 12.21 13.41
CA MET A 66 24.60 12.88 12.22
C MET A 66 25.11 12.25 10.93
N SER A 67 24.21 12.04 9.97
CA SER A 67 24.58 11.55 8.65
C SER A 67 25.30 12.62 7.81
N PRO A 68 26.33 12.26 7.03
CA PRO A 68 27.02 13.17 6.13
C PRO A 68 26.18 13.56 4.89
N SER A 69 26.52 14.71 4.29
CA SER A 69 25.97 15.16 3.01
C SER A 69 26.79 14.63 1.82
N GLY A 70 26.16 14.59 0.63
CA GLY A 70 26.82 14.23 -0.63
C GLY A 70 27.22 12.76 -0.78
N VAL A 71 26.70 11.89 0.09
CA VAL A 71 26.90 10.44 0.03
C VAL A 71 25.59 9.71 -0.27
N GLN A 72 25.71 8.53 -0.89
CA GLN A 72 24.62 7.57 -1.07
C GLN A 72 24.14 7.07 0.28
N LYS A 73 22.92 7.47 0.66
CA LYS A 73 22.38 7.29 2.01
C LYS A 73 22.15 5.82 2.36
N GLU A 74 21.80 5.02 1.38
CA GLU A 74 21.58 3.57 1.47
C GLU A 74 22.88 2.75 1.57
N ARG A 75 24.04 3.36 1.32
CA ARG A 75 25.34 2.68 1.39
C ARG A 75 26.20 3.14 2.55
N MET A 76 25.66 3.99 3.43
CA MET A 76 26.40 4.47 4.58
C MET A 76 26.71 3.32 5.55
N VAL A 77 27.89 3.38 6.12
CA VAL A 77 28.32 2.51 7.23
C VAL A 77 28.49 3.32 8.50
N PRO A 78 28.54 2.71 9.70
CA PRO A 78 28.64 3.45 10.97
C PRO A 78 29.86 4.40 11.03
N ALA A 79 30.96 4.02 10.39
CA ALA A 79 32.18 4.83 10.32
C ALA A 79 32.03 6.13 9.49
N ASP A 80 30.96 6.26 8.71
CA ASP A 80 30.67 7.46 7.90
C ASP A 80 30.00 8.58 8.70
N MET A 81 29.61 8.33 9.95
CA MET A 81 28.82 9.27 10.74
C MET A 81 29.68 10.32 11.46
N TYR A 82 29.18 11.55 11.47
CA TYR A 82 29.69 12.59 12.36
C TYR A 82 29.18 12.38 13.78
N VAL A 83 30.00 12.78 14.77
CA VAL A 83 29.57 12.90 16.17
C VAL A 83 29.82 14.32 16.63
N LEU A 84 28.77 14.96 17.11
CA LEU A 84 28.76 16.31 17.61
C LEU A 84 28.47 16.30 19.11
N SER A 85 28.93 17.31 19.83
CA SER A 85 28.48 17.61 21.19
C SER A 85 27.02 18.07 21.20
N GLY A 86 26.39 18.10 22.38
CA GLY A 86 25.01 18.57 22.54
C GLY A 86 24.74 20.01 22.08
N ASN A 87 25.79 20.84 21.96
CA ASN A 87 25.71 22.20 21.41
C ASN A 87 26.05 22.30 19.90
N GLY A 88 26.33 21.18 19.23
CA GLY A 88 26.58 21.11 17.79
C GLY A 88 28.04 21.27 17.34
N THR A 89 29.02 21.27 18.26
CA THR A 89 30.44 21.25 17.87
C THR A 89 30.84 19.85 17.40
N VAL A 90 31.52 19.74 16.26
CA VAL A 90 32.01 18.45 15.74
C VAL A 90 33.12 17.92 16.65
N LEU A 91 32.91 16.72 17.22
CA LEU A 91 33.88 16.00 18.05
C LEU A 91 34.58 14.87 17.27
N SER A 92 33.87 14.23 16.35
CA SER A 92 34.39 13.19 15.47
C SER A 92 33.87 13.39 14.05
N ALA A 93 34.76 13.26 13.07
CA ALA A 93 34.44 13.29 11.66
C ALA A 93 34.86 11.97 10.99
N PRO A 94 34.11 11.50 9.98
CA PRO A 94 34.52 10.35 9.16
C PRO A 94 35.82 10.62 8.39
N SER A 95 36.63 9.58 8.21
CA SER A 95 37.85 9.67 7.40
C SER A 95 37.50 9.81 5.90
N PRO A 96 38.27 10.60 5.12
CA PRO A 96 38.10 10.65 3.68
C PRO A 96 38.31 9.27 3.06
N LYS A 97 37.36 8.85 2.20
CA LYS A 97 37.48 7.63 1.40
C LYS A 97 38.23 7.94 0.09
N PRO A 98 38.95 6.97 -0.50
CA PRO A 98 39.60 7.16 -1.80
C PRO A 98 38.57 7.38 -2.93
N TYR A 99 39.03 7.83 -4.09
CA TYR A 99 38.22 7.96 -5.30
C TYR A 99 37.41 6.66 -5.56
N PRO A 100 36.11 6.73 -5.95
CA PRO A 100 35.37 7.90 -6.44
C PRO A 100 34.66 8.73 -5.36
N HIS A 101 34.94 8.49 -4.07
CA HIS A 101 34.22 9.16 -2.99
C HIS A 101 34.72 10.59 -2.77
N LYS A 102 33.80 11.56 -2.74
CA LYS A 102 34.10 12.90 -2.22
C LYS A 102 34.29 12.81 -0.70
N PRO A 103 35.14 13.65 -0.10
CA PRO A 103 35.23 13.75 1.35
C PRO A 103 33.83 14.02 1.92
N PRO A 104 33.35 13.19 2.87
CA PRO A 104 32.07 13.44 3.53
C PRO A 104 32.11 14.84 4.17
N LYS A 105 31.06 15.63 3.93
CA LYS A 105 30.87 16.94 4.54
C LYS A 105 29.79 16.80 5.61
N CYS A 106 29.96 17.50 6.74
CA CYS A 106 28.87 17.65 7.69
C CYS A 106 27.68 18.31 6.96
N THR A 107 26.47 17.80 7.17
CA THR A 107 25.31 18.21 6.40
C THR A 107 25.02 19.71 6.55
N ASP A 108 24.64 20.36 5.44
CA ASP A 108 24.23 21.77 5.45
C ASP A 108 22.91 21.97 6.23
N CYS A 109 22.18 20.88 6.52
CA CYS A 109 21.04 20.83 7.43
C CYS A 109 21.41 20.96 8.92
N ALA A 110 22.69 20.88 9.30
CA ALA A 110 23.10 20.83 10.70
C ALA A 110 22.58 22.03 11.53
N PRO A 111 22.65 23.29 11.06
CA PRO A 111 22.09 24.43 11.80
C PRO A 111 20.58 24.30 12.03
N LEU A 112 19.84 23.77 11.04
CA LEU A 112 18.39 23.56 11.11
C LEU A 112 18.03 22.50 12.17
N PHE A 113 18.78 21.39 12.17
CA PHE A 113 18.64 20.35 13.18
C PHE A 113 18.92 20.87 14.59
N MET A 114 19.95 21.71 14.76
CA MET A 114 20.25 22.31 16.05
C MET A 114 19.11 23.19 16.57
N LYS A 115 18.35 23.86 15.69
CA LYS A 115 17.15 24.62 16.10
C LYS A 115 16.07 23.72 16.68
N ALA A 116 15.79 22.56 16.08
CA ALA A 116 14.86 21.59 16.65
C ALA A 116 15.34 21.07 18.02
N TYR A 117 16.63 20.77 18.18
CA TYR A 117 17.18 20.37 19.49
C TYR A 117 17.02 21.47 20.56
N GLN A 118 17.34 22.72 20.22
CA GLN A 118 17.32 23.84 21.16
C GLN A 118 15.89 24.30 21.51
N MET A 119 15.00 24.35 20.54
CA MET A 119 13.66 24.95 20.69
C MET A 119 12.58 23.92 21.02
N ARG A 120 12.85 22.62 20.82
CA ARG A 120 11.86 21.54 21.00
C ARG A 120 12.34 20.36 21.82
N SER A 121 13.55 20.41 22.38
CA SER A 121 14.13 19.31 23.15
C SER A 121 14.06 17.97 22.40
N ALA A 122 14.25 18.02 21.08
CA ALA A 122 14.19 16.84 20.21
C ALA A 122 15.21 15.77 20.65
N GLY A 123 14.90 14.51 20.43
CA GLY A 123 15.84 13.39 20.49
C GLY A 123 16.35 12.99 19.11
N ALA A 124 15.57 13.23 18.06
CA ALA A 124 15.99 13.01 16.69
C ALA A 124 15.30 13.99 15.74
N VAL A 125 15.94 14.23 14.59
CA VAL A 125 15.41 15.07 13.51
C VAL A 125 15.67 14.37 12.18
N ILE A 126 14.65 14.35 11.33
CA ILE A 126 14.68 13.76 9.99
C ILE A 126 14.40 14.89 8.99
N HIS A 127 15.25 14.98 7.98
CA HIS A 127 15.00 15.77 6.79
C HIS A 127 14.73 14.84 5.62
N SER A 128 13.55 14.98 5.02
CA SER A 128 13.08 14.17 3.90
C SER A 128 12.84 15.04 2.67
N HIS A 129 13.22 14.53 1.51
CA HIS A 129 12.93 15.05 0.17
C HIS A 129 11.84 14.23 -0.52
N GLY A 130 10.96 13.59 0.25
CA GLY A 130 9.86 12.80 -0.28
C GLY A 130 8.99 13.63 -1.24
N MET A 131 8.64 13.02 -2.38
CA MET A 131 7.96 13.71 -3.49
C MET A 131 6.60 14.27 -3.05
N GLU A 132 5.84 13.51 -2.27
CA GLU A 132 4.57 13.93 -1.69
C GLU A 132 4.70 15.16 -0.78
N SER A 133 5.75 15.25 0.04
CA SER A 133 5.99 16.47 0.84
C SER A 133 6.26 17.69 -0.05
N CYS A 134 6.97 17.51 -1.17
CA CYS A 134 7.22 18.56 -2.14
C CYS A 134 5.92 18.99 -2.85
N LEU A 135 5.16 18.05 -3.40
CA LEU A 135 3.91 18.30 -4.12
C LEU A 135 2.82 18.92 -3.22
N ALA A 136 2.73 18.52 -1.95
CA ALA A 136 1.77 19.09 -1.00
C ALA A 136 1.95 20.62 -0.85
N THR A 137 3.17 21.14 -0.98
CA THR A 137 3.45 22.58 -0.93
C THR A 137 3.08 23.32 -2.23
N MET A 138 2.87 22.59 -3.32
CA MET A 138 2.59 23.13 -4.66
C MET A 138 1.10 23.21 -4.98
N ILE A 139 0.26 22.36 -4.38
CA ILE A 139 -1.19 22.34 -4.66
C ILE A 139 -1.83 23.71 -4.40
N HIS A 140 -1.41 24.37 -3.32
CA HIS A 140 -1.83 25.73 -2.96
C HIS A 140 -0.61 26.63 -2.73
N PRO A 141 -0.01 27.19 -3.79
CA PRO A 141 1.33 27.80 -3.73
C PRO A 141 1.39 29.09 -2.92
N PHE A 142 0.25 29.71 -2.61
CA PHE A 142 0.17 30.95 -1.83
C PHE A 142 -0.07 30.74 -0.34
N LEU A 143 -0.39 29.51 0.09
CA LEU A 143 -0.64 29.22 1.49
C LEU A 143 0.68 29.03 2.25
N LYS A 144 0.73 29.56 3.48
CA LYS A 144 1.86 29.40 4.41
C LYS A 144 1.74 28.18 5.32
N GLU A 145 0.69 27.40 5.13
CA GLU A 145 0.34 26.26 5.97
C GLU A 145 -0.22 25.15 5.10
N PHE A 146 0.14 23.92 5.44
CA PHE A 146 -0.60 22.73 5.04
C PHE A 146 -1.56 22.36 6.17
N ARG A 147 -2.81 22.03 5.82
CA ARG A 147 -3.87 21.68 6.77
C ARG A 147 -4.51 20.37 6.33
N ILE A 148 -4.83 19.49 7.28
CA ILE A 148 -5.61 18.26 7.05
C ILE A 148 -6.33 17.87 8.33
N THR A 149 -7.51 17.27 8.23
CA THR A 149 -8.29 16.82 9.40
C THR A 149 -8.92 15.44 9.15
N HIS A 150 -9.48 14.79 10.17
CA HIS A 150 -10.33 13.58 10.05
C HIS A 150 -9.65 12.37 9.37
N MET A 151 -8.35 12.22 9.57
CA MET A 151 -7.54 11.10 9.08
C MET A 151 -6.93 10.32 10.24
N GLU A 152 -7.03 9.00 10.24
CA GLU A 152 -6.55 8.14 11.35
C GLU A 152 -5.05 8.35 11.65
N MET A 153 -4.24 8.59 10.62
CA MET A 153 -2.79 8.81 10.75
C MET A 153 -2.43 10.13 11.47
N ILE A 154 -3.38 11.06 11.67
CA ILE A 154 -3.16 12.25 12.50
C ILE A 154 -2.85 11.85 13.96
N LYS A 155 -3.41 10.74 14.45
CA LYS A 155 -3.15 10.23 15.82
C LYS A 155 -1.70 9.84 16.06
N GLY A 156 -0.93 9.58 14.99
CA GLY A 156 0.50 9.31 15.09
C GLY A 156 1.35 10.56 15.24
N ILE A 157 0.76 11.76 15.13
CA ILE A 157 1.43 13.04 15.35
C ILE A 157 1.24 13.45 16.81
N GLN A 158 2.35 13.77 17.49
CA GLN A 158 2.32 14.12 18.91
C GLN A 158 1.29 15.23 19.19
N GLY A 159 0.42 14.99 20.17
CA GLY A 159 -0.57 15.96 20.63
C GLY A 159 -1.83 16.09 19.76
N HIS A 160 -2.08 15.16 18.84
CA HIS A 160 -3.26 15.17 17.97
C HIS A 160 -4.08 13.87 18.07
N GLY A 161 -5.39 13.98 17.90
CA GLY A 161 -6.35 12.89 17.75
C GLY A 161 -7.00 12.90 16.36
N TYR A 162 -7.89 11.91 16.11
CA TYR A 162 -8.55 11.73 14.81
C TYR A 162 -9.32 12.96 14.32
N HIS A 163 -10.06 13.63 15.21
CA HIS A 163 -10.89 14.79 14.88
C HIS A 163 -10.14 16.11 14.83
N ASP A 164 -8.85 16.12 15.20
CA ASP A 164 -8.08 17.35 15.23
C ASP A 164 -7.73 17.81 13.80
N GLU A 165 -7.54 19.11 13.64
CA GLU A 165 -6.92 19.68 12.45
C GLU A 165 -5.41 19.71 12.66
N LEU A 166 -4.68 19.00 11.82
CA LEU A 166 -3.23 19.06 11.75
C LEU A 166 -2.81 20.25 10.88
N VAL A 167 -2.04 21.16 11.47
CA VAL A 167 -1.49 22.34 10.79
C VAL A 167 0.04 22.26 10.76
N ILE A 168 0.62 22.39 9.57
CA ILE A 168 2.06 22.30 9.35
C ILE A 168 2.52 23.57 8.64
N PRO A 169 3.40 24.39 9.24
CA PRO A 169 3.91 25.59 8.58
C PRO A 169 4.74 25.24 7.34
N ILE A 170 4.61 26.07 6.31
CA ILE A 170 5.38 26.01 5.06
C ILE A 170 6.28 27.26 5.00
N ILE A 171 7.59 27.05 4.89
CA ILE A 171 8.57 28.10 4.61
C ILE A 171 9.02 28.06 3.15
N GLU A 172 9.44 29.20 2.62
CA GLU A 172 9.98 29.29 1.26
C GLU A 172 11.40 28.73 1.19
N ASN A 173 11.73 28.05 0.10
CA ASN A 173 13.06 27.51 -0.13
C ASN A 173 14.06 28.61 -0.49
N THR A 174 15.34 28.38 -0.18
CA THR A 174 16.46 29.24 -0.54
C THR A 174 17.52 28.44 -1.30
N PRO A 175 18.38 29.08 -2.12
CA PRO A 175 19.46 28.38 -2.83
C PRO A 175 20.47 27.69 -1.91
N HIS A 176 20.62 28.21 -0.69
CA HIS A 176 21.53 27.67 0.32
C HIS A 176 20.75 27.29 1.58
N GLU A 177 20.82 26.01 1.96
CA GLU A 177 20.07 25.47 3.12
C GLU A 177 20.34 26.23 4.41
N SER A 178 21.56 26.73 4.63
CA SER A 178 21.93 27.51 5.81
C SER A 178 21.06 28.76 6.01
N GLU A 179 20.57 29.35 4.91
CA GLU A 179 19.71 30.54 4.93
C GLU A 179 18.29 30.25 5.42
N LEU A 180 17.86 28.98 5.42
CA LEU A 180 16.56 28.54 5.97
C LEU A 180 16.51 28.59 7.50
N THR A 181 17.64 28.76 8.18
CA THR A 181 17.72 28.64 9.65
C THR A 181 16.81 29.65 10.36
N GLU A 182 16.74 30.89 9.87
CA GLU A 182 15.92 31.95 10.47
C GLU A 182 14.42 31.68 10.27
N SER A 183 13.99 31.44 9.02
CA SER A 183 12.58 31.16 8.70
C SER A 183 12.09 29.87 9.38
N LEU A 184 12.92 28.85 9.49
CA LEU A 184 12.62 27.64 10.28
C LEU A 184 12.45 27.99 11.77
N SER A 185 13.33 28.81 12.33
CA SER A 185 13.24 29.21 13.75
C SER A 185 11.96 30.01 14.03
N GLU A 186 11.59 30.92 13.13
CA GLU A 186 10.34 31.68 13.21
C GLU A 186 9.11 30.79 13.09
N ALA A 187 9.10 29.84 12.14
CA ALA A 187 8.04 28.86 11.99
C ALA A 187 7.91 27.98 13.23
N ILE A 188 9.03 27.51 13.80
CA ILE A 188 9.03 26.79 15.07
C ILE A 188 8.44 27.71 16.16
N ALA A 189 8.91 28.94 16.34
CA ALA A 189 8.37 29.83 17.38
C ALA A 189 6.86 30.09 17.25
N ALA A 190 6.37 30.32 16.03
CA ALA A 190 4.96 30.62 15.74
C ALA A 190 4.02 29.41 15.90
N TYR A 191 4.52 28.18 15.70
CA TYR A 191 3.73 26.95 15.78
C TYR A 191 4.26 26.05 16.91
N PRO A 192 3.92 26.33 18.18
CA PRO A 192 4.46 25.62 19.35
C PRO A 192 4.13 24.12 19.37
N LYS A 193 3.00 23.71 18.78
CA LYS A 193 2.56 22.32 18.67
C LYS A 193 3.12 21.58 17.45
N ALA A 194 3.75 22.28 16.51
CA ALA A 194 4.26 21.63 15.31
C ALA A 194 5.47 20.74 15.66
N THR A 195 5.45 19.54 15.09
CA THR A 195 6.58 18.59 15.09
C THR A 195 7.25 18.48 13.73
N ALA A 196 6.85 19.32 12.77
CA ALA A 196 7.47 19.42 11.46
C ALA A 196 7.28 20.80 10.83
N VAL A 197 8.16 21.12 9.87
CA VAL A 197 8.06 22.29 8.99
C VAL A 197 8.31 21.84 7.56
N LEU A 198 7.41 22.20 6.64
CA LEU A 198 7.56 21.98 5.20
C LEU A 198 8.41 23.10 4.59
N VAL A 199 9.22 22.75 3.60
CA VAL A 199 10.00 23.68 2.79
C VAL A 199 9.50 23.57 1.35
N ARG A 200 8.94 24.67 0.82
CA ARG A 200 8.27 24.66 -0.50
C ARG A 200 9.20 24.20 -1.61
N ASN A 201 8.73 23.31 -2.48
CA ASN A 201 9.52 22.76 -3.60
C ASN A 201 10.82 22.06 -3.17
N HIS A 202 10.91 21.57 -1.94
CA HIS A 202 12.12 20.97 -1.39
C HIS A 202 11.80 19.71 -0.60
N GLY A 203 11.07 19.82 0.52
CA GLY A 203 10.84 18.68 1.40
C GLY A 203 10.33 19.08 2.77
N ILE A 204 10.71 18.34 3.80
CA ILE A 204 10.22 18.53 5.18
C ILE A 204 11.31 18.26 6.23
N TYR A 205 11.24 18.99 7.35
CA TYR A 205 11.98 18.72 8.58
C TYR A 205 11.02 18.24 9.66
N ILE A 206 11.29 17.08 10.27
CA ILE A 206 10.42 16.43 11.26
C ILE A 206 11.26 16.09 12.50
N TRP A 207 10.75 16.35 13.70
CA TRP A 207 11.44 16.01 14.94
C TRP A 207 10.53 15.32 15.94
N GLY A 208 11.13 14.48 16.77
CA GLY A 208 10.45 13.79 17.88
C GLY A 208 11.34 13.76 19.11
N ASP A 209 10.77 13.36 20.26
CA ASP A 209 11.51 13.24 21.52
C ASP A 209 12.56 12.12 21.50
N SER A 210 12.46 11.21 20.54
CA SER A 210 13.25 10.01 20.29
C SER A 210 13.27 9.74 18.79
N TRP A 211 14.19 8.88 18.33
CA TRP A 211 14.21 8.45 16.93
C TRP A 211 12.94 7.69 16.53
N ILE A 212 12.35 6.95 17.48
CA ILE A 212 11.10 6.20 17.28
C ILE A 212 9.97 7.18 16.98
N SER A 213 9.76 8.16 17.86
CA SER A 213 8.76 9.22 17.66
C SER A 213 8.99 9.99 16.36
N ALA A 214 10.23 10.42 16.09
CA ALA A 214 10.55 11.16 14.87
C ALA A 214 10.23 10.34 13.60
N LYS A 215 10.58 9.06 13.59
CA LYS A 215 10.30 8.14 12.47
C LYS A 215 8.80 7.88 12.31
N THR A 216 8.09 7.55 13.38
CA THR A 216 6.64 7.28 13.32
C THR A 216 5.88 8.50 12.81
N GLN A 217 6.23 9.69 13.29
CA GLN A 217 5.65 10.94 12.79
C GLN A 217 6.01 11.18 11.32
N ALA A 218 7.23 10.88 10.89
CA ALA A 218 7.61 11.00 9.48
C ALA A 218 6.74 10.11 8.58
N GLU A 219 6.52 8.85 8.96
CA GLU A 219 5.62 7.94 8.23
C GLU A 219 4.20 8.51 8.15
N CYS A 220 3.69 9.06 9.26
CA CYS A 220 2.37 9.69 9.31
C CYS A 220 2.29 10.94 8.44
N TYR A 221 3.28 11.83 8.49
CA TYR A 221 3.33 13.04 7.66
C TYR A 221 3.35 12.69 6.18
N HIS A 222 4.25 11.78 5.76
CA HIS A 222 4.34 11.33 4.38
C HIS A 222 3.03 10.69 3.90
N TYR A 223 2.39 9.86 4.73
CA TYR A 223 1.06 9.33 4.44
C TYR A 223 0.01 10.44 4.27
N LEU A 224 -0.02 11.43 5.17
CA LEU A 224 -1.01 12.50 5.17
C LEU A 224 -0.85 13.44 3.96
N PHE A 225 0.38 13.69 3.51
CA PHE A 225 0.63 14.43 2.26
C PHE A 225 0.16 13.65 1.04
N ASP A 226 0.49 12.36 0.95
CA ASP A 226 0.03 11.50 -0.14
C ASP A 226 -1.50 11.39 -0.15
N ALA A 227 -2.13 11.26 1.01
CA ALA A 227 -3.58 11.29 1.15
C ALA A 227 -4.18 12.62 0.69
N ALA A 228 -3.61 13.77 1.09
CA ALA A 228 -4.08 15.08 0.65
C ALA A 228 -3.96 15.25 -0.88
N ILE A 229 -2.85 14.81 -1.47
CA ILE A 229 -2.65 14.84 -2.93
C ILE A 229 -3.71 13.99 -3.61
N LYS A 230 -3.97 12.77 -3.12
CA LYS A 230 -4.98 11.87 -3.68
C LYS A 230 -6.39 12.42 -3.52
N LEU A 231 -6.74 12.96 -2.35
CA LEU A 231 -8.01 13.64 -2.11
C LEU A 231 -8.19 14.84 -3.05
N HIS A 232 -7.14 15.65 -3.23
CA HIS A 232 -7.15 16.75 -4.19
C HIS A 232 -7.42 16.28 -5.62
N GLN A 233 -6.74 15.23 -6.07
CA GLN A 233 -6.94 14.63 -7.39
C GLN A 233 -8.37 14.09 -7.59
N MET A 234 -9.00 13.64 -6.50
CA MET A 234 -10.41 13.22 -6.47
C MET A 234 -11.40 14.39 -6.36
N GLY A 235 -10.93 15.64 -6.28
CA GLY A 235 -11.77 16.82 -6.07
C GLY A 235 -12.36 16.93 -4.66
N ILE A 236 -11.81 16.21 -3.69
CA ILE A 236 -12.25 16.19 -2.30
C ILE A 236 -11.35 17.10 -1.47
N ASP A 237 -11.96 18.01 -0.71
CA ASP A 237 -11.23 18.92 0.17
C ASP A 237 -10.81 18.23 1.47
N TRP A 238 -9.51 17.92 1.59
CA TRP A 238 -8.89 17.26 2.75
C TRP A 238 -8.84 18.14 4.01
N THR A 239 -9.07 19.44 3.87
CA THR A 239 -9.10 20.38 4.99
C THR A 239 -10.44 20.38 5.74
N THR A 240 -11.45 19.70 5.19
CA THR A 240 -12.79 19.63 5.77
C THR A 240 -13.14 18.20 6.22
N PRO A 241 -14.03 18.02 7.21
CA PRO A 241 -14.48 16.69 7.63
C PRO A 241 -15.32 15.93 6.59
N SER A 242 -15.57 16.50 5.41
CA SER A 242 -16.53 15.94 4.43
C SER A 242 -16.04 14.67 3.73
N HIS A 243 -14.79 14.28 3.94
CA HIS A 243 -14.24 12.99 3.53
C HIS A 243 -14.40 11.88 4.61
N GLY A 244 -14.97 12.23 5.77
CA GLY A 244 -15.40 11.30 6.81
C GLY A 244 -16.87 10.86 6.68
N PRO A 245 -17.41 10.08 7.62
CA PRO A 245 -18.79 9.60 7.56
C PRO A 245 -19.77 10.77 7.44
N ILE A 246 -20.66 10.71 6.44
CA ILE A 246 -21.66 11.74 6.14
C ILE A 246 -22.68 11.80 7.29
N SER A 247 -22.36 12.54 8.35
CA SER A 247 -23.36 12.99 9.32
C SER A 247 -24.05 14.23 8.78
N ASN A 248 -25.34 14.07 8.47
CA ASN A 248 -26.35 15.07 8.09
C ASN A 248 -26.49 15.45 6.60
N MET A 249 -27.30 14.66 5.88
CA MET A 249 -28.11 15.05 4.70
C MET A 249 -29.17 16.16 5.00
N LYS A 250 -28.89 17.12 5.89
CA LYS A 250 -29.82 18.23 6.18
C LYS A 250 -29.25 19.62 5.89
N ALA A 251 -27.94 19.76 5.65
CA ALA A 251 -27.33 21.08 5.46
C ALA A 251 -27.24 21.53 3.98
N ILE A 252 -27.42 20.63 3.00
CA ILE A 252 -27.26 20.97 1.57
C ILE A 252 -28.57 21.53 0.95
N GLN A 253 -29.68 21.57 1.69
CA GLN A 253 -30.97 22.12 1.19
C GLN A 253 -31.16 23.64 1.41
N GLY A 254 -30.16 24.36 1.90
CA GLY A 254 -30.38 25.69 2.48
C GLY A 254 -29.46 26.79 1.99
N LYS A 255 -29.08 26.86 0.71
CA LYS A 255 -28.49 28.07 0.09
C LYS A 255 -28.30 27.80 -1.41
N ASP A 256 -29.33 28.10 -2.19
CA ASP A 256 -29.22 28.57 -3.58
C ASP A 256 -30.63 28.91 -4.10
N LYS A 257 -31.23 29.92 -3.47
CA LYS A 257 -32.27 30.72 -4.08
C LYS A 257 -31.64 32.06 -4.42
N ASN A 258 -31.25 32.24 -5.68
CA ASN A 258 -31.41 33.46 -6.48
C ASN A 258 -30.37 33.52 -7.60
N LEU A 259 -30.70 32.93 -8.75
CA LEU A 259 -30.31 33.50 -10.04
C LEU A 259 -31.38 33.12 -11.07
N SER A 260 -32.45 33.92 -11.08
CA SER A 260 -33.41 34.00 -12.17
C SER A 260 -32.82 34.83 -13.30
N GLY A 261 -32.82 34.31 -14.53
CA GLY A 261 -32.53 35.14 -15.70
C GLY A 261 -32.42 34.41 -17.03
N SER A 262 -33.58 34.08 -17.63
CA SER A 262 -33.86 34.01 -19.08
C SER A 262 -33.01 33.04 -19.94
N LEU A 263 -33.60 31.99 -20.52
CA LEU A 263 -34.34 32.09 -21.79
C LEU A 263 -35.37 30.95 -21.93
N ARG A 264 -36.64 31.32 -22.14
CA ARG A 264 -37.66 30.51 -22.86
C ARG A 264 -37.23 30.42 -24.34
N ALA A 265 -37.57 29.43 -25.18
CA ALA A 265 -38.78 28.63 -25.32
C ALA A 265 -38.52 27.44 -26.25
N GLY A 266 -39.32 26.37 -26.16
CA GLY A 266 -39.46 25.38 -27.23
C GLY A 266 -39.88 24.01 -26.72
N LEU A 267 -41.20 23.75 -26.68
CA LEU A 267 -41.82 22.48 -26.33
C LEU A 267 -41.25 21.30 -27.15
N LEU A 268 -41.13 20.12 -26.53
CA LEU A 268 -41.91 18.93 -26.88
C LEU A 268 -41.81 17.89 -25.75
N ASN A 269 -42.96 17.33 -25.40
CA ASN A 269 -43.16 16.29 -24.39
C ASN A 269 -42.28 15.06 -24.64
N GLY A 270 -41.62 14.61 -23.57
CA GLY A 270 -41.00 13.30 -23.45
C GLY A 270 -40.53 13.10 -22.03
N ASN A 271 -41.42 12.60 -21.16
CA ASN A 271 -41.05 12.12 -19.83
C ASN A 271 -40.12 10.91 -19.98
N HIS A 272 -38.82 11.16 -20.09
CA HIS A 272 -37.81 10.20 -19.65
C HIS A 272 -37.20 10.76 -18.38
N ALA A 273 -37.66 10.23 -17.24
CA ALA A 273 -36.80 10.17 -16.07
C ALA A 273 -35.47 9.56 -16.55
N VAL A 274 -34.36 10.22 -16.27
CA VAL A 274 -33.04 9.60 -16.46
C VAL A 274 -32.92 8.53 -15.37
N GLU A 275 -33.53 7.37 -15.63
CA GLU A 275 -33.13 6.11 -15.03
C GLU A 275 -31.64 5.94 -15.33
N LEU A 276 -30.81 5.90 -14.28
CA LEU A 276 -29.42 5.47 -14.41
C LEU A 276 -29.46 4.00 -14.87
N SER A 277 -29.40 3.76 -16.18
CA SER A 277 -29.42 2.41 -16.72
C SER A 277 -28.11 1.71 -16.37
N ARG A 278 -28.21 0.62 -15.61
CA ARG A 278 -27.11 -0.32 -15.40
C ARG A 278 -26.57 -0.77 -16.75
N GLN A 279 -25.25 -0.75 -16.94
CA GLN A 279 -24.61 -1.13 -18.21
C GLN A 279 -23.80 -2.42 -18.09
N CYS A 280 -23.28 -2.70 -16.89
CA CYS A 280 -22.38 -3.81 -16.65
C CYS A 280 -22.75 -4.58 -15.38
N ILE A 281 -22.53 -5.89 -15.40
CA ILE A 281 -22.57 -6.76 -14.22
C ILE A 281 -21.20 -7.39 -14.04
N VAL A 282 -20.62 -7.29 -12.85
CA VAL A 282 -19.39 -7.97 -12.46
C VAL A 282 -19.76 -9.02 -11.41
N LEU A 283 -19.34 -10.26 -11.62
CA LEU A 283 -19.69 -11.39 -10.76
C LEU A 283 -18.45 -11.99 -10.12
N ASP A 284 -18.54 -12.27 -8.83
CA ASP A 284 -17.65 -13.21 -8.16
C ASP A 284 -17.99 -14.67 -8.56
N ILE A 285 -17.09 -15.60 -8.27
CA ILE A 285 -17.25 -17.03 -8.57
C ILE A 285 -17.70 -17.81 -7.34
N GLU A 286 -16.79 -17.97 -6.38
CA GLU A 286 -16.98 -18.83 -5.21
C GLU A 286 -18.08 -18.24 -4.32
N GLY A 287 -19.06 -19.04 -3.89
CA GLY A 287 -20.21 -18.56 -3.10
C GLY A 287 -21.22 -17.70 -3.87
N THR A 288 -20.96 -17.38 -5.14
CA THR A 288 -21.76 -16.46 -5.96
C THR A 288 -22.35 -17.13 -7.21
N THR A 289 -21.50 -17.50 -8.19
CA THR A 289 -21.93 -18.31 -9.35
C THR A 289 -21.76 -19.79 -9.12
N THR A 290 -20.83 -20.17 -8.24
CA THR A 290 -20.36 -21.53 -8.03
C THR A 290 -20.35 -21.88 -6.54
N PRO A 291 -20.73 -23.10 -6.14
CA PRO A 291 -20.61 -23.53 -4.74
C PRO A 291 -19.19 -23.44 -4.20
N ILE A 292 -19.05 -22.93 -2.96
CA ILE A 292 -17.76 -22.90 -2.23
C ILE A 292 -17.13 -24.30 -2.21
N SER A 293 -17.95 -25.32 -1.93
CA SER A 293 -17.52 -26.72 -1.88
C SER A 293 -16.91 -27.21 -3.19
N PHE A 294 -17.27 -26.66 -4.35
CA PHE A 294 -16.64 -27.08 -5.60
C PHE A 294 -15.16 -26.66 -5.67
N VAL A 295 -14.83 -25.48 -5.16
CA VAL A 295 -13.45 -25.01 -5.13
C VAL A 295 -12.63 -25.80 -4.11
N THR A 296 -13.15 -25.91 -2.88
CA THR A 296 -12.43 -26.53 -1.75
C THR A 296 -12.38 -28.05 -1.82
N ASP A 297 -13.44 -28.70 -2.31
CA ASP A 297 -13.62 -30.15 -2.21
C ASP A 297 -13.37 -30.85 -3.55
N VAL A 298 -13.30 -30.11 -4.67
CA VAL A 298 -13.06 -30.67 -6.00
C VAL A 298 -11.81 -30.10 -6.65
N LEU A 299 -11.74 -28.78 -6.90
CA LEU A 299 -10.63 -28.22 -7.68
C LEU A 299 -9.27 -28.33 -6.97
N PHE A 300 -9.19 -27.96 -5.69
CA PHE A 300 -7.94 -28.06 -4.92
C PHE A 300 -7.51 -29.52 -4.69
N PRO A 301 -8.38 -30.44 -4.27
CA PRO A 301 -8.04 -31.86 -4.18
C PRO A 301 -7.62 -32.45 -5.53
N TYR A 302 -8.29 -32.11 -6.63
CA TYR A 302 -7.90 -32.60 -7.96
C TYR A 302 -6.47 -32.16 -8.32
N ALA A 303 -6.11 -30.90 -8.09
CA ALA A 303 -4.75 -30.43 -8.35
C ALA A 303 -3.71 -31.18 -7.50
N ARG A 304 -4.00 -31.37 -6.20
CA ARG A 304 -3.15 -32.12 -5.29
C ARG A 304 -2.97 -33.57 -5.74
N ASP A 305 -4.06 -34.25 -6.10
CA ASP A 305 -4.02 -35.69 -6.40
C ASP A 305 -3.44 -35.98 -7.79
N ASN A 306 -3.42 -34.99 -8.68
CA ASN A 306 -2.93 -35.13 -10.06
C ASN A 306 -1.60 -34.43 -10.35
N VAL A 307 -1.02 -33.67 -9.42
CA VAL A 307 0.25 -32.94 -9.63
C VAL A 307 1.36 -33.86 -10.12
N ARG A 308 1.55 -35.04 -9.49
CA ARG A 308 2.55 -36.02 -9.92
C ARG A 308 2.31 -36.51 -11.34
N LYS A 309 1.07 -36.93 -11.64
CA LYS A 309 0.68 -37.45 -12.96
C LYS A 309 0.95 -36.39 -14.05
N HIS A 310 0.56 -35.14 -13.78
CA HIS A 310 0.80 -34.02 -14.68
C HIS A 310 2.30 -33.82 -14.92
N LEU A 311 3.10 -33.62 -13.86
CA LEU A 311 4.54 -33.42 -13.96
C LEU A 311 5.25 -34.56 -14.71
N ILE A 312 4.91 -35.83 -14.45
CA ILE A 312 5.49 -36.96 -15.20
C ILE A 312 5.21 -36.84 -16.70
N SER A 313 3.96 -36.53 -17.04
CA SER A 313 3.48 -36.51 -18.43
C SER A 313 3.96 -35.29 -19.22
N THR A 314 4.20 -34.16 -18.56
CA THR A 314 4.52 -32.89 -19.22
C THR A 314 5.93 -32.38 -18.91
N TYR A 315 6.73 -33.06 -18.08
CA TYR A 315 8.05 -32.61 -17.61
C TYR A 315 8.94 -31.96 -18.67
N ASP A 316 8.98 -32.56 -19.86
CA ASP A 316 9.88 -32.17 -20.93
C ASP A 316 9.31 -31.04 -21.80
N SER A 317 8.06 -30.63 -21.57
CA SER A 317 7.42 -29.48 -22.23
C SER A 317 7.99 -28.16 -21.71
N GLU A 318 8.04 -27.16 -22.58
CA GLU A 318 8.53 -25.83 -22.20
C GLU A 318 7.68 -25.20 -21.09
N GLU A 319 6.36 -25.33 -21.19
CA GLU A 319 5.41 -24.82 -20.19
C GLU A 319 5.65 -25.41 -18.79
N THR A 320 5.97 -26.71 -18.71
CA THR A 320 6.25 -27.34 -17.41
C THR A 320 7.62 -26.96 -16.88
N LYS A 321 8.61 -26.73 -17.76
CA LYS A 321 9.93 -26.25 -17.33
C LYS A 321 9.84 -24.85 -16.72
N ASP A 322 9.04 -23.96 -17.31
CA ASP A 322 8.77 -22.63 -16.77
C ASP A 322 8.10 -22.72 -15.39
N ASP A 323 7.11 -23.62 -15.23
CA ASP A 323 6.48 -23.88 -13.92
C ASP A 323 7.51 -24.34 -12.87
N ILE A 324 8.38 -25.28 -13.27
CA ILE A 324 9.42 -25.83 -12.39
C ILE A 324 10.41 -24.74 -11.98
N GLU A 325 10.84 -23.86 -12.89
CA GLU A 325 11.76 -22.77 -12.59
C GLU A 325 11.16 -21.79 -11.56
N LEU A 326 9.90 -21.39 -11.76
CA LEU A 326 9.20 -20.50 -10.82
C LEU A 326 8.98 -21.17 -9.45
N LEU A 327 8.65 -22.46 -9.42
CA LEU A 327 8.51 -23.21 -8.18
C LEU A 327 9.84 -23.38 -7.45
N ARG A 328 10.95 -23.61 -8.18
CA ARG A 328 12.30 -23.64 -7.61
C ARG A 328 12.63 -22.32 -6.92
N ALA A 329 12.45 -21.20 -7.61
CA ALA A 329 12.71 -19.87 -7.04
C ALA A 329 11.88 -19.60 -5.78
N GLN A 330 10.60 -19.98 -5.78
CA GLN A 330 9.74 -19.83 -4.61
C GLN A 330 10.19 -20.72 -3.44
N VAL A 331 10.52 -21.99 -3.70
CA VAL A 331 10.94 -22.93 -2.65
C VAL A 331 12.28 -22.51 -2.05
N GLU A 332 13.21 -21.95 -2.84
CA GLU A 332 14.45 -21.39 -2.31
C GLU A 332 14.22 -20.21 -1.34
N ASP A 333 13.27 -19.33 -1.65
CA ASP A 333 12.86 -18.25 -0.75
C ASP A 333 12.21 -18.81 0.53
N ASP A 334 11.32 -19.78 0.38
CA ASP A 334 10.65 -20.44 1.50
C ASP A 334 11.64 -21.11 2.47
N LEU A 335 12.68 -21.76 1.92
CA LEU A 335 13.75 -22.39 2.70
C LEU A 335 14.58 -21.34 3.46
N LYS A 336 14.89 -20.19 2.85
CA LYS A 336 15.59 -19.08 3.52
C LYS A 336 14.78 -18.51 4.67
N GLN A 337 13.45 -18.49 4.53
CA GLN A 337 12.52 -18.01 5.55
C GLN A 337 12.19 -19.08 6.61
N GLY A 338 12.66 -20.32 6.44
CA GLY A 338 12.43 -21.42 7.38
C GLY A 338 10.97 -21.90 7.43
N LEU A 339 10.24 -21.80 6.31
CA LEU A 339 8.85 -22.25 6.24
C LEU A 339 8.74 -23.77 6.37
N LEU A 340 7.81 -24.20 7.25
CA LEU A 340 7.56 -25.62 7.50
C LEU A 340 6.95 -26.30 6.27
N GLY A 341 7.47 -27.48 5.92
CA GLY A 341 6.99 -28.29 4.79
C GLY A 341 7.72 -28.05 3.46
N SER A 342 8.63 -27.06 3.40
CA SER A 342 9.47 -26.83 2.23
C SER A 342 10.66 -27.80 2.18
N VAL A 343 10.89 -28.43 1.04
CA VAL A 343 12.02 -29.33 0.80
C VAL A 343 12.85 -28.85 -0.40
N PRO A 344 14.19 -28.94 -0.36
CA PRO A 344 15.02 -28.49 -1.47
C PRO A 344 14.72 -29.28 -2.74
N ILE A 345 14.60 -28.57 -3.87
CA ILE A 345 14.40 -29.19 -5.19
C ILE A 345 15.79 -29.47 -5.79
N PRO A 346 16.16 -30.74 -6.03
CA PRO A 346 17.47 -31.12 -6.59
C PRO A 346 17.73 -30.49 -7.96
N SER A 347 18.99 -30.31 -8.36
CA SER A 347 19.31 -29.86 -9.72
C SER A 347 18.85 -30.87 -10.77
N ASP A 348 18.67 -30.44 -12.02
CA ASP A 348 18.19 -31.32 -13.10
C ASP A 348 19.11 -32.52 -13.36
N ASN A 349 20.35 -32.46 -12.88
CA ASN A 349 21.34 -33.54 -12.95
C ASN A 349 21.06 -34.70 -11.97
N ALA A 350 20.20 -34.51 -10.98
CA ALA A 350 19.81 -35.52 -9.99
C ALA A 350 18.83 -36.57 -10.55
N GLY A 351 18.26 -36.30 -11.73
CA GLY A 351 17.30 -37.18 -12.40
C GLY A 351 15.85 -36.74 -12.23
N LYS A 352 15.05 -36.96 -13.27
CA LYS A 352 13.66 -36.48 -13.40
C LYS A 352 12.75 -36.88 -12.22
N GLU A 353 12.83 -38.11 -11.75
CA GLU A 353 11.97 -38.60 -10.67
C GLU A 353 12.24 -37.88 -9.34
N GLU A 354 13.50 -37.63 -8.99
CA GLU A 354 13.86 -36.93 -7.74
C GLU A 354 13.37 -35.48 -7.74
N VAL A 355 13.44 -34.80 -8.89
CA VAL A 355 12.91 -33.44 -9.06
C VAL A 355 11.38 -33.44 -8.90
N ILE A 356 10.68 -34.39 -9.52
CA ILE A 356 9.22 -34.51 -9.41
C ILE A 356 8.82 -34.80 -7.96
N ASP A 357 9.50 -35.71 -7.26
CA ASP A 357 9.20 -36.03 -5.85
C ASP A 357 9.28 -34.80 -4.93
N ALA A 358 10.34 -34.00 -5.10
CA ALA A 358 10.52 -32.76 -4.35
C ALA A 358 9.44 -31.72 -4.69
N LEU A 359 9.10 -31.56 -5.97
CA LEU A 359 8.04 -30.64 -6.42
C LEU A 359 6.68 -31.03 -5.85
N VAL A 360 6.31 -32.32 -5.95
CA VAL A 360 5.05 -32.85 -5.42
C VAL A 360 4.95 -32.57 -3.93
N THR A 361 6.02 -32.86 -3.16
CA THR A 361 6.05 -32.62 -1.71
C THR A 361 5.81 -31.14 -1.37
N ASN A 362 6.51 -30.23 -2.06
CA ASN A 362 6.34 -28.79 -1.85
C ASN A 362 4.94 -28.32 -2.23
N VAL A 363 4.43 -28.72 -3.40
CA VAL A 363 3.09 -28.32 -3.89
C VAL A 363 2.00 -28.81 -2.95
N GLU A 364 2.06 -30.06 -2.49
CA GLU A 364 1.11 -30.59 -1.52
C GLU A 364 1.13 -29.82 -0.19
N ALA A 365 2.32 -29.45 0.30
CA ALA A 365 2.47 -28.64 1.50
C ALA A 365 1.87 -27.23 1.30
N MET A 366 2.14 -26.60 0.16
CA MET A 366 1.61 -25.27 -0.18
C MET A 366 0.08 -25.28 -0.28
N ILE A 367 -0.51 -26.29 -0.93
CA ILE A 367 -1.97 -26.46 -1.03
C ILE A 367 -2.58 -26.69 0.35
N ARG A 368 -1.98 -27.56 1.18
CA ARG A 368 -2.46 -27.86 2.53
C ARG A 368 -2.47 -26.64 3.44
N ALA A 369 -1.49 -25.75 3.26
CA ALA A 369 -1.38 -24.50 4.01
C ALA A 369 -2.16 -23.33 3.38
N ASP A 370 -2.97 -23.59 2.34
CA ASP A 370 -3.74 -22.60 1.57
C ASP A 370 -2.90 -21.38 1.12
N ARG A 371 -1.65 -21.62 0.74
CA ARG A 371 -0.71 -20.54 0.39
C ARG A 371 -1.07 -19.93 -0.96
N LYS A 372 -1.27 -18.61 -0.99
CA LYS A 372 -1.65 -17.86 -2.20
C LYS A 372 -0.42 -17.42 -3.00
N ILE A 373 0.27 -18.38 -3.63
CA ILE A 373 1.53 -18.17 -4.34
C ILE A 373 1.29 -18.13 -5.86
N THR A 374 1.95 -17.21 -6.56
CA THR A 374 1.84 -17.09 -8.04
C THR A 374 2.30 -18.36 -8.77
N SER A 375 3.47 -18.91 -8.42
CA SER A 375 4.02 -20.12 -9.06
C SER A 375 3.11 -21.34 -8.87
N LEU A 376 2.53 -21.51 -7.67
CA LEU A 376 1.55 -22.56 -7.39
C LEU A 376 0.30 -22.40 -8.27
N LYS A 377 -0.25 -21.18 -8.36
CA LYS A 377 -1.47 -20.91 -9.14
C LYS A 377 -1.28 -21.21 -10.63
N GLN A 378 -0.08 -20.96 -11.17
CA GLN A 378 0.22 -21.26 -12.57
C GLN A 378 0.15 -22.76 -12.84
N LEU A 379 0.90 -23.56 -12.07
CA LEU A 379 0.88 -25.03 -12.18
C LEU A 379 -0.52 -25.60 -11.96
N GLN A 380 -1.27 -25.11 -10.96
CA GLN A 380 -2.66 -25.51 -10.74
C GLN A 380 -3.54 -25.26 -11.97
N GLY A 381 -3.37 -24.12 -12.64
CA GLY A 381 -4.06 -23.80 -13.90
C GLY A 381 -3.81 -24.84 -14.98
N HIS A 382 -2.55 -25.26 -15.15
CA HIS A 382 -2.17 -26.26 -16.16
C HIS A 382 -2.74 -27.65 -15.83
N ILE A 383 -2.71 -28.05 -14.55
CA ILE A 383 -3.31 -29.32 -14.09
C ILE A 383 -4.82 -29.31 -14.34
N TRP A 384 -5.51 -28.23 -13.99
CA TRP A 384 -6.96 -28.11 -14.25
C TRP A 384 -7.27 -28.12 -15.73
N ARG A 385 -6.44 -27.48 -16.57
CA ARG A 385 -6.60 -27.51 -18.03
C ARG A 385 -6.65 -28.94 -18.54
N THR A 386 -5.71 -29.78 -18.12
CA THR A 386 -5.70 -31.22 -18.44
C THR A 386 -6.97 -31.90 -17.95
N GLY A 387 -7.38 -31.65 -16.71
CA GLY A 387 -8.59 -32.26 -16.14
C GLY A 387 -9.87 -31.92 -16.88
N PHE A 388 -10.05 -30.66 -17.27
CA PHE A 388 -11.19 -30.23 -18.08
C PHE A 388 -11.14 -30.80 -19.51
N GLN A 389 -9.97 -30.80 -20.15
CA GLN A 389 -9.80 -31.37 -21.50
C GLN A 389 -10.09 -32.87 -21.54
N ASN A 390 -9.66 -33.60 -20.51
CA ASN A 390 -9.90 -35.03 -20.36
C ASN A 390 -11.30 -35.36 -19.83
N LYS A 391 -12.14 -34.35 -19.52
CA LYS A 391 -13.46 -34.48 -18.91
C LYS A 391 -13.43 -35.19 -17.54
N GLU A 392 -12.29 -35.14 -16.86
CA GLU A 392 -12.15 -35.55 -15.45
C GLU A 392 -12.70 -34.47 -14.50
N LEU A 393 -12.73 -33.21 -14.96
CA LEU A 393 -13.38 -32.07 -14.31
C LEU A 393 -14.53 -31.52 -15.17
N GLN A 394 -15.58 -31.08 -14.50
CA GLN A 394 -16.69 -30.34 -15.09
C GLN A 394 -16.99 -29.11 -14.24
N GLY A 395 -17.19 -27.96 -14.88
CA GLY A 395 -17.44 -26.70 -14.21
C GLY A 395 -18.84 -26.70 -13.60
N ILE A 396 -18.93 -26.43 -12.30
CA ILE A 396 -20.20 -26.35 -11.57
C ILE A 396 -20.58 -24.88 -11.37
N VAL A 397 -21.82 -24.56 -11.72
CA VAL A 397 -22.47 -23.27 -11.43
C VAL A 397 -23.87 -23.54 -10.89
N TYR A 398 -24.44 -22.62 -10.11
CA TYR A 398 -25.83 -22.75 -9.66
C TYR A 398 -26.81 -22.75 -10.84
N GLU A 399 -27.94 -23.44 -10.70
CA GLU A 399 -28.90 -23.69 -11.79
C GLU A 399 -29.49 -22.40 -12.39
N ASP A 400 -29.56 -21.33 -11.60
CA ASP A 400 -30.09 -20.03 -12.03
C ASP A 400 -29.06 -19.16 -12.79
N VAL A 401 -27.77 -19.49 -12.73
CA VAL A 401 -26.71 -18.70 -13.36
C VAL A 401 -26.79 -18.70 -14.89
N PRO A 402 -26.93 -19.85 -15.60
CA PRO A 402 -26.97 -19.87 -17.05
C PRO A 402 -28.11 -19.04 -17.66
N GLU A 403 -29.31 -19.13 -17.07
CA GLU A 403 -30.48 -18.39 -17.56
C GLU A 403 -30.35 -16.90 -17.28
N ALA A 404 -29.81 -16.50 -16.12
CA ALA A 404 -29.53 -15.10 -15.82
C ALA A 404 -28.49 -14.51 -16.78
N LEU A 405 -27.36 -15.19 -17.01
CA LEU A 405 -26.33 -14.76 -17.95
C LEU A 405 -26.89 -14.57 -19.37
N LYS A 406 -27.71 -15.52 -19.83
CA LYS A 406 -28.35 -15.46 -21.14
C LYS A 406 -29.33 -14.28 -21.24
N LYS A 407 -30.14 -14.05 -20.21
CA LYS A 407 -31.09 -12.93 -20.14
C LYS A 407 -30.36 -11.60 -20.16
N TRP A 408 -29.42 -11.37 -19.24
CA TRP A 408 -28.65 -10.11 -19.17
C TRP A 408 -27.89 -9.83 -20.46
N HIS A 409 -27.32 -10.84 -21.09
CA HIS A 409 -26.69 -10.70 -22.41
C HIS A 409 -27.67 -10.29 -23.50
N ALA A 410 -28.87 -10.90 -23.53
CA ALA A 410 -29.93 -10.53 -24.48
C ALA A 410 -30.47 -9.11 -24.24
N ASP A 411 -30.48 -8.65 -22.99
CA ASP A 411 -30.86 -7.29 -22.58
C ASP A 411 -29.75 -6.26 -22.88
N GLY A 412 -28.60 -6.70 -23.42
CA GLY A 412 -27.49 -5.83 -23.82
C GLY A 412 -26.53 -5.46 -22.69
N LEU A 413 -26.65 -6.08 -21.51
CA LEU A 413 -25.71 -5.87 -20.40
C LEU A 413 -24.39 -6.58 -20.68
N LYS A 414 -23.29 -5.90 -20.36
CA LYS A 414 -21.95 -6.50 -20.43
C LYS A 414 -21.65 -7.24 -19.13
N ILE A 415 -21.22 -8.50 -19.22
CA ILE A 415 -21.02 -9.34 -18.04
C ILE A 415 -19.53 -9.69 -17.90
N TYR A 416 -18.98 -9.48 -16.71
CA TYR A 416 -17.58 -9.74 -16.40
C TYR A 416 -17.47 -10.61 -15.15
N ILE A 417 -16.36 -11.34 -15.03
CA ILE A 417 -16.03 -12.11 -13.82
C ILE A 417 -14.86 -11.45 -13.10
N TYR A 418 -14.90 -11.41 -11.77
CA TYR A 418 -13.76 -11.02 -10.94
C TYR A 418 -13.54 -12.02 -9.80
N SER A 419 -12.43 -12.75 -9.85
CA SER A 419 -12.14 -13.82 -8.88
C SER A 419 -10.64 -13.89 -8.53
N SER A 420 -10.29 -14.49 -7.41
CA SER A 420 -8.90 -14.72 -7.01
C SER A 420 -8.18 -15.81 -7.82
N GLY A 421 -8.95 -16.65 -8.52
CA GLY A 421 -8.43 -17.62 -9.49
C GLY A 421 -7.91 -16.92 -10.75
N SER A 422 -6.87 -17.47 -11.39
CA SER A 422 -6.31 -16.89 -12.62
C SER A 422 -7.36 -16.80 -13.72
N ARG A 423 -7.26 -15.80 -14.61
CA ARG A 423 -8.19 -15.65 -15.76
C ARG A 423 -8.31 -16.94 -16.58
N GLU A 424 -7.24 -17.71 -16.70
CA GLU A 424 -7.28 -19.02 -17.35
C GLU A 424 -8.19 -20.01 -16.63
N ALA A 425 -8.04 -20.18 -15.32
CA ALA A 425 -8.88 -21.07 -14.52
C ALA A 425 -10.37 -20.69 -14.62
N GLN A 426 -10.66 -19.38 -14.62
CA GLN A 426 -12.02 -18.87 -14.82
C GLN A 426 -12.58 -19.27 -16.20
N ARG A 427 -11.78 -19.12 -17.26
CA ARG A 427 -12.16 -19.52 -18.62
C ARG A 427 -12.39 -21.03 -18.74
N LEU A 428 -11.59 -21.85 -18.04
CA LEU A 428 -11.78 -23.30 -18.01
C LEU A 428 -13.09 -23.67 -17.31
N LEU A 429 -13.39 -23.06 -16.16
CA LEU A 429 -14.61 -23.30 -15.41
C LEU A 429 -15.87 -23.00 -16.22
N PHE A 430 -15.99 -21.77 -16.76
CA PHE A 430 -17.19 -21.37 -17.53
C PHE A 430 -17.24 -21.99 -18.92
N GLY A 431 -16.11 -22.47 -19.46
CA GLY A 431 -16.05 -23.14 -20.76
C GLY A 431 -16.52 -24.59 -20.76
N ASN A 432 -16.50 -25.26 -19.61
CA ASN A 432 -16.69 -26.70 -19.49
C ASN A 432 -17.81 -27.07 -18.50
N THR A 433 -18.97 -26.40 -18.59
CA THR A 433 -20.10 -26.66 -17.68
C THR A 433 -21.06 -27.72 -18.22
N ALA A 434 -21.96 -28.24 -17.36
CA ALA A 434 -23.07 -29.10 -17.78
C ALA A 434 -24.08 -28.38 -18.70
N TYR A 435 -24.09 -27.05 -18.70
CA TYR A 435 -24.94 -26.20 -19.53
C TYR A 435 -24.25 -25.77 -20.84
N GLY A 436 -23.10 -26.36 -21.16
CA GLY A 436 -22.25 -26.00 -22.29
C GLY A 436 -21.26 -24.88 -21.97
N ASP A 437 -20.72 -24.25 -23.01
CA ASP A 437 -19.79 -23.13 -22.88
C ASP A 437 -20.55 -21.84 -22.57
N LEU A 438 -20.44 -21.33 -21.34
CA LEU A 438 -21.09 -20.11 -20.88
C LEU A 438 -20.29 -18.85 -21.21
N ARG A 439 -19.04 -18.96 -21.68
CA ARG A 439 -18.19 -17.80 -22.00
C ARG A 439 -18.75 -16.93 -23.12
N LYS A 440 -19.63 -17.49 -23.96
CA LYS A 440 -20.37 -16.75 -24.99
C LYS A 440 -21.21 -15.60 -24.43
N TYR A 441 -21.56 -15.63 -23.14
CA TYR A 441 -22.29 -14.56 -22.47
C TYR A 441 -21.37 -13.57 -21.73
N LEU A 442 -20.08 -13.88 -21.60
CA LEU A 442 -19.12 -13.12 -20.81
C LEU A 442 -18.24 -12.25 -21.70
N CYS A 443 -18.06 -10.99 -21.32
CA CYS A 443 -17.24 -10.00 -22.02
C CYS A 443 -15.78 -9.99 -21.57
N GLY A 444 -15.47 -10.49 -20.36
CA GLY A 444 -14.10 -10.51 -19.86
C GLY A 444 -13.95 -11.11 -18.47
N PHE A 445 -12.68 -11.28 -18.07
CA PHE A 445 -12.27 -11.90 -16.80
C PHE A 445 -11.21 -11.03 -16.14
N PHE A 446 -11.41 -10.74 -14.86
CA PHE A 446 -10.47 -10.05 -13.98
C PHE A 446 -9.99 -11.02 -12.90
N ASP A 447 -8.72 -10.90 -12.54
CA ASP A 447 -8.12 -11.64 -11.43
C ASP A 447 -7.26 -10.71 -10.57
N THR A 448 -6.52 -11.24 -9.60
CA THR A 448 -5.72 -10.43 -8.66
C THR A 448 -4.62 -9.60 -9.33
N THR A 449 -4.37 -9.76 -10.63
CA THR A 449 -3.47 -8.85 -11.38
C THR A 449 -4.02 -7.42 -11.47
N ILE A 450 -5.34 -7.22 -11.38
CA ILE A 450 -5.96 -5.88 -11.28
C ILE A 450 -5.94 -5.32 -9.84
N GLY A 451 -5.45 -6.11 -8.89
CA GLY A 451 -5.36 -5.81 -7.47
C GLY A 451 -6.25 -6.70 -6.60
N ASN A 452 -6.21 -6.47 -5.29
CA ASN A 452 -6.90 -7.29 -4.29
C ASN A 452 -8.41 -7.00 -4.26
N LYS A 453 -9.23 -8.05 -4.21
CA LYS A 453 -10.71 -7.95 -4.16
C LYS A 453 -11.24 -7.19 -2.94
N ARG A 454 -10.43 -6.97 -1.90
CA ARG A 454 -10.82 -6.21 -0.70
C ARG A 454 -10.37 -4.74 -0.75
N GLU A 455 -9.82 -4.29 -1.87
CA GLU A 455 -9.36 -2.92 -2.06
C GLU A 455 -10.25 -2.18 -3.07
N ALA A 456 -10.77 -1.02 -2.69
CA ALA A 456 -11.62 -0.20 -3.56
C ALA A 456 -10.92 0.15 -4.90
N ARG A 457 -9.59 0.31 -4.87
CA ARG A 457 -8.78 0.58 -6.07
C ARG A 457 -9.03 -0.44 -7.18
N SER A 458 -9.13 -1.73 -6.87
CA SER A 458 -9.33 -2.76 -7.88
C SER A 458 -10.65 -2.57 -8.63
N TYR A 459 -11.69 -2.10 -7.95
CA TYR A 459 -12.98 -1.81 -8.58
C TYR A 459 -12.98 -0.48 -9.36
N CYS A 460 -12.17 0.50 -8.96
CA CYS A 460 -11.90 1.68 -9.78
C CYS A 460 -11.21 1.30 -11.10
N GLU A 461 -10.18 0.45 -11.02
CA GLU A 461 -9.46 -0.06 -12.21
C GLU A 461 -10.37 -0.91 -13.10
N ILE A 462 -11.25 -1.74 -12.51
CA ILE A 462 -12.30 -2.45 -13.25
C ILE A 462 -13.22 -1.45 -13.95
N SER A 463 -13.68 -0.40 -13.26
CA SER A 463 -14.58 0.61 -13.84
C SER A 463 -13.97 1.30 -15.06
N GLN A 464 -12.68 1.66 -14.96
CA GLN A 464 -11.92 2.22 -16.08
C GLN A 464 -11.73 1.20 -17.21
N SER A 465 -11.41 -0.05 -16.88
CA SER A 465 -11.18 -1.12 -17.85
C SER A 465 -12.43 -1.49 -18.65
N VAL A 466 -13.61 -1.45 -18.03
CA VAL A 466 -14.88 -1.69 -18.73
C VAL A 466 -15.41 -0.45 -19.45
N GLY A 467 -14.87 0.73 -19.15
CA GLY A 467 -15.15 1.99 -19.84
C GLY A 467 -16.53 2.59 -19.50
N VAL A 468 -16.96 2.52 -18.24
CA VAL A 468 -18.16 3.22 -17.77
C VAL A 468 -17.83 4.65 -17.36
N ASP A 469 -18.76 5.59 -17.57
CA ASP A 469 -18.59 6.99 -17.18
C ASP A 469 -18.83 7.18 -15.67
N ASN A 470 -19.70 6.38 -15.07
CA ASN A 470 -19.98 6.37 -13.64
C ASN A 470 -19.90 4.94 -13.08
N PRO A 471 -19.12 4.70 -12.01
CA PRO A 471 -19.03 3.38 -11.36
C PRO A 471 -20.39 2.79 -10.94
N SER A 472 -21.40 3.62 -10.66
CA SER A 472 -22.75 3.15 -10.32
C SER A 472 -23.47 2.43 -11.47
N GLN A 473 -22.94 2.51 -12.70
CA GLN A 473 -23.44 1.75 -13.86
C GLN A 473 -23.01 0.27 -13.82
N ILE A 474 -22.14 -0.10 -12.88
CA ILE A 474 -21.71 -1.47 -12.64
C ILE A 474 -22.41 -2.00 -11.39
N LEU A 475 -23.09 -3.13 -11.56
CA LEU A 475 -23.54 -3.96 -10.45
C LEU A 475 -22.49 -5.03 -10.16
N PHE A 476 -21.93 -5.02 -8.96
CA PHE A 476 -21.08 -6.10 -8.46
C PHE A 476 -21.87 -7.06 -7.56
N VAL A 477 -21.72 -8.36 -7.79
CA VAL A 477 -22.34 -9.40 -6.96
C VAL A 477 -21.24 -10.29 -6.37
N THR A 478 -21.24 -10.43 -5.05
CA THR A 478 -20.29 -11.26 -4.28
C THR A 478 -20.98 -11.81 -3.03
N ASP A 479 -20.50 -12.91 -2.47
CA ASP A 479 -20.92 -13.39 -1.14
C ASP A 479 -20.08 -12.80 0.00
N VAL A 480 -18.91 -12.22 -0.32
CA VAL A 480 -17.94 -11.75 0.67
C VAL A 480 -18.22 -10.30 1.06
N TYR A 481 -18.55 -10.08 2.33
CA TYR A 481 -18.86 -8.74 2.88
C TYR A 481 -17.74 -7.71 2.63
N GLN A 482 -16.47 -8.09 2.82
CA GLN A 482 -15.34 -7.16 2.65
C GLN A 482 -15.15 -6.73 1.19
N GLU A 483 -15.46 -7.60 0.23
CA GLU A 483 -15.45 -7.28 -1.20
C GLU A 483 -16.62 -6.34 -1.55
N ALA A 484 -17.80 -6.61 -0.99
CA ALA A 484 -18.96 -5.73 -1.14
C ALA A 484 -18.68 -4.31 -0.62
N VAL A 485 -18.03 -4.19 0.54
CA VAL A 485 -17.59 -2.90 1.10
C VAL A 485 -16.59 -2.19 0.18
N ALA A 486 -15.59 -2.92 -0.34
CA ALA A 486 -14.59 -2.36 -1.23
C ALA A 486 -15.19 -1.87 -2.56
N ALA A 487 -16.06 -2.66 -3.19
CA ALA A 487 -16.75 -2.29 -4.42
C ALA A 487 -17.68 -1.08 -4.21
N LYS A 488 -18.39 -1.04 -3.08
CA LYS A 488 -19.27 0.09 -2.74
C LYS A 488 -18.48 1.38 -2.50
N ALA A 489 -17.34 1.28 -1.84
CA ALA A 489 -16.43 2.41 -1.64
C ALA A 489 -15.87 2.96 -2.97
N ALA A 490 -15.74 2.11 -4.00
CA ALA A 490 -15.38 2.52 -5.36
C ALA A 490 -16.56 3.08 -6.18
N GLY A 491 -17.76 3.16 -5.60
CA GLY A 491 -18.95 3.75 -6.21
C GLY A 491 -19.84 2.78 -6.98
N LEU A 492 -19.54 1.47 -6.98
CA LEU A 492 -20.35 0.48 -7.66
C LEU A 492 -21.69 0.26 -6.93
N GLU A 493 -22.69 -0.18 -7.69
CA GLU A 493 -23.84 -0.85 -7.08
C GLU A 493 -23.43 -2.25 -6.65
N VAL A 494 -23.95 -2.71 -5.50
CA VAL A 494 -23.50 -3.96 -4.90
C VAL A 494 -24.68 -4.74 -4.33
N LEU A 495 -24.73 -6.03 -4.63
CA LEU A 495 -25.62 -7.00 -4.01
C LEU A 495 -24.82 -8.15 -3.40
N ILE A 496 -25.22 -8.61 -2.22
CA ILE A 496 -24.61 -9.76 -1.58
C ILE A 496 -25.38 -11.04 -1.96
N SER A 497 -24.67 -12.01 -2.52
CA SER A 497 -25.20 -13.33 -2.85
C SER A 497 -25.22 -14.24 -1.62
N ILE A 498 -26.41 -14.74 -1.27
CA ILE A 498 -26.60 -15.71 -0.18
C ILE A 498 -26.88 -17.07 -0.77
N ARG A 499 -25.88 -17.95 -0.74
CA ARG A 499 -25.96 -19.32 -1.22
C ARG A 499 -25.67 -20.34 -0.11
N PRO A 500 -26.06 -21.61 -0.29
CA PRO A 500 -25.73 -22.66 0.66
C PRO A 500 -24.22 -22.78 0.87
N GLY A 501 -23.78 -22.73 2.13
CA GLY A 501 -22.36 -22.81 2.52
C GLY A 501 -21.66 -21.46 2.73
N ASN A 502 -22.29 -20.34 2.37
CA ASN A 502 -21.70 -19.01 2.56
C ASN A 502 -21.58 -18.66 4.06
N ALA A 503 -20.56 -17.87 4.40
CA ALA A 503 -20.36 -17.38 5.76
C ALA A 503 -21.52 -16.45 6.21
N PRO A 504 -21.84 -16.41 7.51
CA PRO A 504 -22.87 -15.50 8.02
C PRO A 504 -22.45 -14.04 7.83
N LEU A 505 -23.41 -13.18 7.48
CA LEU A 505 -23.17 -11.75 7.36
C LEU A 505 -23.23 -11.04 8.72
N PRO A 506 -22.47 -9.94 8.90
CA PRO A 506 -22.61 -9.07 10.07
C PRO A 506 -24.03 -8.49 10.18
N GLU A 507 -24.51 -8.26 11.40
CA GLU A 507 -25.77 -7.55 11.62
C GLU A 507 -25.69 -6.11 11.06
N ASN A 508 -26.79 -5.63 10.49
CA ASN A 508 -26.90 -4.28 9.91
C ASN A 508 -25.84 -3.95 8.84
N HIS A 509 -25.44 -4.93 8.03
CA HIS A 509 -24.42 -4.77 6.98
C HIS A 509 -24.79 -3.75 5.88
N GLY A 510 -26.07 -3.40 5.71
CA GLY A 510 -26.51 -2.27 4.85
C GLY A 510 -26.50 -2.53 3.34
N PHE A 511 -26.30 -3.78 2.90
CA PHE A 511 -26.31 -4.18 1.48
C PHE A 511 -27.61 -4.87 1.10
N GLY A 512 -28.04 -4.71 -0.15
CA GLY A 512 -29.09 -5.57 -0.71
C GLY A 512 -28.61 -7.01 -0.79
N ILE A 513 -29.51 -7.97 -0.59
CA ILE A 513 -29.20 -9.40 -0.65
C ILE A 513 -30.02 -10.07 -1.74
N ILE A 514 -29.45 -11.09 -2.38
CA ILE A 514 -30.15 -11.98 -3.30
C ILE A 514 -29.84 -13.42 -2.94
N LYS A 515 -30.79 -14.33 -3.19
CA LYS A 515 -30.62 -15.78 -3.05
C LYS A 515 -30.56 -16.48 -4.40
N SER A 516 -31.02 -15.79 -5.45
CA SER A 516 -30.92 -16.18 -6.84
C SER A 516 -30.69 -14.97 -7.74
N PHE A 517 -29.98 -15.18 -8.84
CA PHE A 517 -29.81 -14.20 -9.90
C PHE A 517 -31.11 -13.87 -10.63
N ALA A 518 -32.18 -14.66 -10.45
CA ALA A 518 -33.52 -14.31 -10.93
C ALA A 518 -34.12 -13.06 -10.24
N GLU A 519 -33.54 -12.62 -9.11
CA GLU A 519 -33.94 -11.42 -8.37
C GLU A 519 -33.33 -10.12 -8.93
N ILE A 520 -32.45 -10.23 -9.93
CA ILE A 520 -31.84 -9.12 -10.69
C ILE A 520 -32.45 -9.07 -12.10
#